data_AF-A0AAW6D179-F1
#
_entry.id   AF-A0AAW6D179-F1
#
_cell.length_a   1.000
_cell.length_b   1.000
_cell.length_c   1.000
_cell.angle_alpha   90.00
_cell.angle_beta   90.00
_cell.angle_gamma   90.00
#
_symmetry.space_group_name_H-M   'P 1'
#
loop_
_entity.id
_entity.type
_entity.pdbx_description
1 polymer ?
#
loop_
_entity_poly.entity_id
_entity_poly.type
_entity_poly.pdbx_seq_one_letter_code
_entity_poly.pdbx_strand_id
1 'polypeptide(L)'
;MKRDLSKFRRRLGLKLIGAAFILLGFAGMLQLMIRPNIINVCEYNSRAVTVSLIDDAINERLTELGEDAGYSALVKLSYTADGRVSSIESNTKLINRIKNDMLTEINDRLMKGETENVDLTVGTLSGLPLFHGSGPTVRMKVEPKGYADAVFISEFTDAGLNQTLHRMIMRTTVSVTAFIPMYSVQTDVSGDFLIAETVIVGNVPESFTHVVSEDKDIVDAINDFEAEPYE
;
A
#
# COMPACT_ATOMS: atom_id res chain seq x y z
N MET A 1 35.32 -64.80 -10.47
CA MET A 1 34.03 -64.18 -10.87
C MET A 1 33.23 -63.55 -9.72
N LYS A 2 33.00 -64.22 -8.57
CA LYS A 2 32.23 -63.64 -7.43
C LYS A 2 32.86 -62.39 -6.76
N ARG A 3 34.19 -62.23 -6.81
CA ARG A 3 34.92 -61.12 -6.16
C ARG A 3 34.82 -59.77 -6.90
N ASP A 4 34.62 -59.79 -8.22
CA ASP A 4 34.45 -58.57 -9.03
C ASP A 4 33.04 -57.98 -8.92
N LEU A 5 32.01 -58.84 -8.82
CA LEU A 5 30.62 -58.43 -8.62
C LEU A 5 30.43 -57.66 -7.30
N SER A 6 31.16 -58.03 -6.24
CA SER A 6 31.16 -57.33 -4.94
C SER A 6 31.77 -55.92 -5.03
N LYS A 7 32.92 -55.78 -5.71
CA LYS A 7 33.59 -54.47 -5.92
C LYS A 7 32.77 -53.56 -6.83
N PHE A 8 32.12 -54.12 -7.85
CA PHE A 8 31.23 -53.39 -8.76
C PHE A 8 29.97 -52.87 -8.03
N ARG A 9 29.29 -53.72 -7.24
CA ARG A 9 28.15 -53.32 -6.41
C ARG A 9 28.50 -52.23 -5.39
N ARG A 10 29.68 -52.29 -4.78
CA ARG A 10 30.15 -51.25 -3.84
C ARG A 10 30.41 -49.91 -4.52
N ARG A 11 31.05 -49.91 -5.70
CA ARG A 11 31.27 -48.68 -6.49
C ARG A 11 29.96 -48.08 -7.01
N LEU A 12 29.00 -48.92 -7.40
CA LEU A 12 27.68 -48.47 -7.83
C LEU A 12 26.91 -47.85 -6.67
N GLY A 13 26.94 -48.47 -5.47
CA GLY A 13 26.34 -47.92 -4.26
C GLY A 13 26.90 -46.54 -3.88
N LEU A 14 28.22 -46.35 -3.91
CA LEU A 14 28.83 -45.04 -3.66
C LEU A 14 28.41 -43.97 -4.68
N LYS A 15 28.28 -44.33 -5.97
CA LYS A 15 27.81 -43.39 -7.00
C LYS A 15 26.35 -42.99 -6.78
N LEU A 16 25.49 -43.93 -6.37
CA LEU A 16 24.09 -43.65 -6.05
C LEU A 16 23.98 -42.74 -4.82
N ILE A 17 24.79 -42.98 -3.78
CA ILE A 17 24.86 -42.12 -2.61
C ILE A 17 25.30 -40.71 -3.00
N GLY A 18 26.37 -40.58 -3.80
CA GLY A 18 26.84 -39.28 -4.31
C GLY A 18 25.78 -38.55 -5.14
N ALA A 19 25.09 -39.25 -6.04
CA ALA A 19 24.00 -38.69 -6.82
C ALA A 19 22.83 -38.22 -5.94
N ALA A 20 22.48 -38.98 -4.89
CA ALA A 20 21.44 -38.57 -3.94
C ALA A 20 21.83 -37.29 -3.18
N PHE A 21 23.10 -37.14 -2.76
CA PHE A 21 23.58 -35.91 -2.14
C PHE A 21 23.54 -34.71 -3.09
N ILE A 22 23.91 -34.89 -4.36
CA ILE A 22 23.81 -33.83 -5.38
C ILE A 22 22.34 -33.42 -5.58
N LEU A 23 21.43 -34.38 -5.65
CA LEU A 23 20.00 -34.12 -5.85
C LEU A 23 19.37 -33.42 -4.64
N LEU A 24 19.75 -33.81 -3.42
CA LEU A 24 19.38 -33.13 -2.18
C LEU A 24 19.94 -31.70 -2.14
N GLY A 25 21.21 -31.51 -2.51
CA GLY A 25 21.84 -30.19 -2.58
C GLY A 25 21.15 -29.28 -3.61
N PHE A 26 20.82 -29.83 -4.78
CA PHE A 26 20.08 -29.11 -5.81
C PHE A 26 18.67 -28.74 -5.35
N ALA A 27 17.93 -29.68 -4.73
CA ALA A 27 16.61 -29.41 -4.18
C ALA A 27 16.64 -28.32 -3.09
N GLY A 28 17.63 -28.36 -2.20
CA GLY A 28 17.83 -27.32 -1.19
C GLY A 28 18.17 -25.95 -1.79
N MET A 29 19.04 -25.92 -2.81
CA MET A 29 19.37 -24.69 -3.53
C MET A 29 18.14 -24.10 -4.24
N LEU A 30 17.35 -24.95 -4.90
CA LEU A 30 16.11 -24.56 -5.56
C LEU A 30 15.11 -23.96 -4.56
N GLN A 31 14.98 -24.57 -3.38
CA GLN A 31 14.11 -24.08 -2.31
C GLN A 31 14.52 -22.70 -1.82
N LEU A 32 15.83 -22.46 -1.63
CA LEU A 32 16.34 -21.14 -1.23
C LEU A 32 16.11 -20.06 -2.30
N MET A 33 16.15 -20.44 -3.58
CA MET A 33 15.92 -19.54 -4.70
C MET A 33 14.42 -19.20 -4.92
N ILE A 34 13.52 -20.17 -4.71
CA ILE A 34 12.08 -19.99 -4.95
C ILE A 34 11.40 -19.26 -3.80
N ARG A 35 11.82 -19.51 -2.55
CA ARG A 35 11.20 -18.91 -1.35
C ARG A 35 10.99 -17.39 -1.43
N PRO A 36 11.97 -16.55 -1.83
CA PRO A 36 11.75 -15.10 -1.93
C PRO A 36 10.69 -14.74 -2.99
N ASN A 37 10.62 -15.48 -4.10
CA ASN A 37 9.59 -15.26 -5.12
C ASN A 37 8.19 -15.59 -4.60
N ILE A 38 8.04 -16.68 -3.85
CA ILE A 38 6.76 -17.01 -3.20
C ILE A 38 6.33 -15.88 -2.27
N ILE A 39 7.25 -15.36 -1.44
CA ILE A 39 6.95 -14.25 -0.53
C ILE A 39 6.48 -13.02 -1.33
N ASN A 40 7.23 -12.60 -2.34
CA ASN A 40 6.87 -11.43 -3.15
C ASN A 40 5.51 -11.59 -3.85
N VAL A 41 5.24 -12.77 -4.43
CA VAL A 41 3.96 -13.04 -5.09
C VAL A 41 2.81 -13.04 -4.07
N CYS A 42 3.01 -13.65 -2.91
CA CYS A 42 2.01 -13.64 -1.84
C CYS A 42 1.77 -12.23 -1.31
N GLU A 43 2.81 -11.44 -1.05
CA GLU A 43 2.69 -10.05 -0.59
C GLU A 43 1.95 -9.18 -1.60
N TYR A 44 2.31 -9.25 -2.88
CA TYR A 44 1.67 -8.50 -3.95
C TYR A 44 0.17 -8.82 -4.05
N ASN A 45 -0.17 -10.11 -4.15
CA ASN A 45 -1.56 -10.52 -4.31
C ASN A 45 -2.38 -10.29 -3.04
N SER A 46 -1.79 -10.47 -1.86
CA SER A 46 -2.47 -10.14 -0.59
C SER A 46 -2.79 -8.65 -0.52
N ARG A 47 -1.81 -7.79 -0.86
CA ARG A 47 -2.04 -6.35 -0.94
C ARG A 47 -3.16 -6.01 -1.92
N ALA A 48 -3.15 -6.57 -3.12
CA ALA A 48 -4.16 -6.29 -4.13
C ALA A 48 -5.58 -6.67 -3.66
N VAL A 49 -5.76 -7.91 -3.17
CA VAL A 49 -7.06 -8.39 -2.68
C VAL A 49 -7.54 -7.59 -1.48
N THR A 50 -6.67 -7.34 -0.50
CA THR A 50 -7.03 -6.61 0.71
C THR A 50 -7.36 -5.14 0.43
N VAL A 51 -6.59 -4.46 -0.41
CA VAL A 51 -6.90 -3.07 -0.81
C VAL A 51 -8.23 -3.00 -1.54
N SER A 52 -8.50 -3.92 -2.49
CA SER A 52 -9.78 -3.96 -3.20
C SER A 52 -10.97 -4.14 -2.25
N LEU A 53 -10.86 -5.08 -1.30
CA LEU A 53 -11.93 -5.32 -0.32
C LEU A 53 -12.19 -4.07 0.55
N ILE A 54 -11.13 -3.38 0.98
CA ILE A 54 -11.25 -2.14 1.74
C ILE A 54 -11.89 -1.04 0.89
N ASP A 55 -11.48 -0.91 -0.38
CA ASP A 55 -12.04 0.07 -1.32
C ASP A 55 -13.54 -0.16 -1.52
N ASP A 56 -13.95 -1.41 -1.76
CA ASP A 56 -15.36 -1.76 -1.92
C ASP A 56 -16.18 -1.50 -0.65
N ALA A 57 -15.59 -1.71 0.53
CA ALA A 57 -16.24 -1.41 1.83
C ALA A 57 -16.43 0.10 2.04
N ILE A 58 -15.41 0.89 1.71
CA ILE A 58 -15.44 2.34 1.83
C ILE A 58 -16.43 2.94 0.83
N ASN A 59 -16.38 2.52 -0.44
CA ASN A 59 -17.24 3.03 -1.49
C ASN A 59 -18.72 2.75 -1.22
N GLU A 60 -19.05 1.56 -0.69
CA GLU A 60 -20.42 1.25 -0.28
C GLU A 60 -20.89 2.21 0.84
N ARG A 61 -20.09 2.39 1.89
CA ARG A 61 -20.45 3.31 2.99
C ARG A 61 -20.52 4.77 2.57
N LEU A 62 -19.62 5.22 1.70
CA LEU A 62 -19.70 6.58 1.16
C LEU A 62 -20.97 6.79 0.33
N THR A 63 -21.37 5.78 -0.45
CA THR A 63 -22.61 5.84 -1.24
C THR A 63 -23.85 5.92 -0.35
N GLU A 64 -23.89 5.16 0.75
CA GLU A 64 -24.99 5.19 1.72
C GLU A 64 -25.11 6.52 2.47
N LEU A 65 -23.99 7.16 2.79
CA LEU A 65 -23.98 8.46 3.47
C LEU A 65 -24.45 9.62 2.55
N GLY A 66 -24.49 9.41 1.23
CA GLY A 66 -24.96 10.39 0.26
C GLY A 66 -24.14 11.69 0.21
N GLU A 67 -24.74 12.77 -0.30
CA GLU A 67 -24.07 14.09 -0.37
C GLU A 67 -23.77 14.71 1.01
N ASP A 68 -24.40 14.20 2.08
CA ASP A 68 -24.22 14.66 3.45
C ASP A 68 -22.84 14.34 4.05
N ALA A 69 -22.03 13.50 3.37
CA ALA A 69 -20.65 13.17 3.74
C ALA A 69 -19.59 14.02 3.03
N GLY A 70 -20.00 14.98 2.19
CA GLY A 70 -19.08 15.82 1.43
C GLY A 70 -18.16 16.68 2.31
N TYR A 71 -17.16 17.30 1.68
CA TYR A 71 -16.13 18.10 2.37
C TYR A 71 -16.72 19.10 3.39
N SER A 72 -17.81 19.79 3.02
CA SER A 72 -18.47 20.80 3.86
C SER A 72 -19.05 20.27 5.17
N ALA A 73 -19.33 18.96 5.27
CA ALA A 73 -19.80 18.33 6.50
C ALA A 73 -18.65 18.00 7.46
N LEU A 74 -17.48 17.65 6.89
CA LEU A 74 -16.28 17.28 7.62
C LEU A 74 -15.47 18.50 8.04
N VAL A 75 -15.47 19.54 7.22
CA VAL A 75 -14.62 20.72 7.38
C VAL A 75 -15.42 21.99 7.16
N LYS A 76 -15.35 22.89 8.14
CA LYS A 76 -15.94 24.22 8.08
C LYS A 76 -14.85 25.26 7.83
N LEU A 77 -15.02 26.04 6.77
CA LEU A 77 -14.21 27.23 6.51
C LEU A 77 -14.90 28.45 7.13
N SER A 78 -14.17 29.22 7.91
CA SER A 78 -14.59 30.53 8.39
C SER A 78 -13.90 31.61 7.59
N TYR A 79 -14.61 32.72 7.37
CA TYR A 79 -14.13 33.82 6.54
C TYR A 79 -14.08 35.13 7.33
N THR A 80 -13.14 36.01 6.98
CA THR A 80 -13.10 37.40 7.44
C THR A 80 -14.23 38.22 6.77
N ALA A 81 -14.46 39.46 7.24
CA ALA A 81 -15.41 40.38 6.61
C ALA A 81 -15.14 40.60 5.10
N ASP A 82 -13.87 40.57 4.69
CA ASP A 82 -13.45 40.74 3.30
C ASP A 82 -13.56 39.45 2.45
N GLY A 83 -14.17 38.38 2.97
CA GLY A 83 -14.34 37.11 2.25
C GLY A 83 -13.12 36.19 2.20
N ARG A 84 -12.09 36.43 3.02
CA ARG A 84 -10.86 35.62 3.08
C ARG A 84 -10.98 34.49 4.09
N VAL A 85 -10.43 33.31 3.81
CA VAL A 85 -10.39 32.21 4.80
C VAL A 85 -9.57 32.64 6.02
N SER A 86 -10.18 32.58 7.20
CA SER A 86 -9.57 32.95 8.48
C SER A 86 -9.19 31.73 9.33
N SER A 87 -9.96 30.65 9.22
CA SER A 87 -9.69 29.40 9.94
C SER A 87 -10.40 28.22 9.28
N ILE A 88 -9.88 27.04 9.59
CA ILE A 88 -10.37 25.75 9.14
C ILE A 88 -10.68 24.94 10.39
N GLU A 89 -11.93 24.53 10.56
CA GLU A 89 -12.38 23.74 11.70
C GLU A 89 -12.87 22.37 11.22
N SER A 90 -12.27 21.30 11.74
CA SER A 90 -12.68 19.93 11.42
C SER A 90 -13.75 19.44 12.39
N ASN A 91 -14.82 18.85 11.88
CA ASN A 91 -15.84 18.17 12.66
C ASN A 91 -15.32 16.80 13.14
N THR A 92 -14.46 16.82 14.16
CA THR A 92 -13.79 15.63 14.71
C THR A 92 -14.76 14.56 15.21
N LYS A 93 -15.96 14.95 15.67
CA LYS A 93 -17.01 14.01 16.07
C LYS A 93 -17.56 13.23 14.88
N LEU A 94 -17.88 13.93 13.78
CA LEU A 94 -18.36 13.28 12.55
C LEU A 94 -17.26 12.43 11.90
N ILE A 95 -16.03 12.94 11.83
CA ILE A 95 -14.87 12.21 11.31
C ILE A 95 -14.68 10.90 12.07
N ASN A 96 -14.71 10.92 13.41
CA ASN A 96 -14.57 9.69 14.19
C ASN A 96 -15.76 8.73 14.04
N ARG A 97 -16.99 9.24 13.83
CA ARG A 97 -18.14 8.40 13.54
C ARG A 97 -17.95 7.66 12.22
N ILE A 98 -17.66 8.40 11.14
CA ILE A 98 -17.41 7.83 9.80
C ILE A 98 -16.26 6.83 9.84
N LYS A 99 -15.16 7.16 10.53
CA LYS A 99 -14.04 6.23 10.75
C LYS A 99 -14.50 4.91 11.37
N ASN A 100 -15.28 4.97 12.45
CA ASN A 100 -15.72 3.77 13.15
C ASN A 100 -16.72 2.96 12.32
N ASP A 101 -17.61 3.62 11.58
CA ASP A 101 -18.56 2.98 10.69
C ASP A 101 -17.84 2.26 9.54
N MET A 102 -16.87 2.92 8.89
CA MET A 102 -16.01 2.32 7.87
C MET A 102 -15.19 1.15 8.42
N LEU A 103 -14.57 1.31 9.60
CA LEU A 103 -13.82 0.23 10.25
C LEU A 103 -14.71 -0.97 10.57
N THR A 104 -15.96 -0.75 10.97
CA THR A 104 -16.91 -1.83 11.23
C THR A 104 -17.20 -2.60 9.94
N GLU A 105 -17.48 -1.90 8.84
CA GLU A 105 -17.73 -2.54 7.54
C GLU A 105 -16.52 -3.33 7.03
N ILE A 106 -15.34 -2.71 7.05
CA ILE A 106 -14.09 -3.35 6.64
C ILE A 106 -13.86 -4.63 7.45
N ASN A 107 -14.00 -4.56 8.77
CA ASN A 107 -13.81 -5.71 9.65
C ASN A 107 -14.85 -6.81 9.42
N ASP A 108 -16.11 -6.45 9.19
CA ASP A 108 -17.16 -7.42 8.89
C ASP A 108 -16.88 -8.19 7.61
N ARG A 109 -16.44 -7.52 6.53
CA ARG A 109 -16.06 -8.19 5.27
C ARG A 109 -14.83 -9.07 5.42
N LEU A 110 -13.82 -8.59 6.14
CA LEU A 110 -12.62 -9.36 6.47
C LEU A 110 -12.99 -10.63 7.28
N MET A 111 -13.90 -10.53 8.25
CA MET A 111 -14.32 -11.66 9.10
C MET A 111 -15.25 -12.65 8.40
N LYS A 112 -16.10 -12.18 7.47
CA LYS A 112 -17.00 -13.05 6.67
C LYS A 112 -16.24 -13.93 5.67
N GLY A 113 -14.92 -13.76 5.55
CA GLY A 113 -14.09 -14.54 4.64
C GLY A 113 -14.37 -14.21 3.17
N GLU A 114 -14.81 -12.97 2.90
CA GLU A 114 -14.91 -12.44 1.53
C GLU A 114 -13.53 -12.22 0.89
N THR A 115 -12.45 -12.56 1.59
CA THR A 115 -11.11 -12.58 1.02
C THR A 115 -11.04 -13.58 -0.13
N GLU A 116 -10.93 -13.02 -1.34
CA GLU A 116 -10.90 -13.78 -2.56
C GLU A 116 -9.75 -14.80 -2.59
N ASN A 117 -10.05 -15.97 -3.16
CA ASN A 117 -9.02 -16.96 -3.46
C ASN A 117 -8.27 -16.52 -4.71
N VAL A 118 -6.95 -16.44 -4.64
CA VAL A 118 -6.12 -16.13 -5.80
C VAL A 118 -5.49 -17.41 -6.34
N ASP A 119 -5.78 -17.73 -7.58
CA ASP A 119 -5.24 -18.91 -8.25
C ASP A 119 -3.88 -18.54 -8.89
N LEU A 120 -2.80 -19.18 -8.42
CA LEU A 120 -1.43 -18.93 -8.84
C LEU A 120 -0.83 -20.16 -9.52
N THR A 121 0.03 -20.00 -10.52
CA THR A 121 0.71 -21.16 -11.13
C THR A 121 2.04 -21.43 -10.44
N VAL A 122 2.43 -22.70 -10.30
CA VAL A 122 3.75 -23.09 -9.77
C VAL A 122 4.88 -22.40 -10.54
N GLY A 123 4.72 -22.22 -11.85
CA GLY A 123 5.68 -21.51 -12.68
C GLY A 123 5.85 -20.04 -12.31
N THR A 124 4.77 -19.31 -12.03
CA THR A 124 4.85 -17.94 -11.47
C THR A 124 5.54 -17.90 -10.11
N LEU A 125 5.23 -18.85 -9.22
CA LEU A 125 5.84 -18.95 -7.89
C LEU A 125 7.35 -19.26 -7.95
N SER A 126 7.80 -19.97 -8.99
CA SER A 126 9.20 -20.33 -9.16
C SER A 126 10.12 -19.13 -9.42
N GLY A 127 9.56 -18.01 -9.93
CA GLY A 127 10.32 -16.83 -10.35
C GLY A 127 11.14 -17.04 -11.62
N LEU A 128 10.96 -18.15 -12.35
CA LEU A 128 11.65 -18.43 -13.60
C LEU A 128 10.85 -17.84 -14.78
N PRO A 129 11.38 -16.87 -15.53
CA PRO A 129 10.63 -16.19 -16.61
C PRO A 129 10.06 -17.14 -17.66
N LEU A 130 10.80 -18.21 -18.00
CA LEU A 130 10.38 -19.21 -18.98
C LEU A 130 9.17 -20.04 -18.54
N PHE A 131 8.88 -20.10 -17.24
CA PHE A 131 7.79 -20.88 -16.69
C PHE A 131 6.64 -20.00 -16.14
N HIS A 132 6.69 -18.67 -16.30
CA HIS A 132 5.61 -17.80 -15.86
C HIS A 132 4.26 -18.23 -16.44
N GLY A 133 3.22 -18.29 -15.58
CA GLY A 133 1.88 -18.72 -15.99
C GLY A 133 1.74 -20.20 -16.35
N SER A 134 2.80 -21.01 -16.20
CA SER A 134 2.81 -22.42 -16.59
C SER A 134 2.76 -23.37 -15.39
N GLY A 135 2.28 -24.58 -15.63
CA GLY A 135 2.21 -25.65 -14.63
C GLY A 135 0.91 -25.66 -13.83
N PRO A 136 0.81 -26.52 -12.80
CA PRO A 136 -0.40 -26.67 -12.00
C PRO A 136 -0.77 -25.39 -11.27
N THR A 137 -2.07 -25.14 -11.16
CA THR A 137 -2.62 -24.06 -10.34
C THR A 137 -2.61 -24.44 -8.88
N VAL A 138 -2.27 -23.48 -8.05
CA VAL A 138 -2.18 -23.55 -6.61
C VAL A 138 -3.00 -22.39 -6.05
N ARG A 139 -3.93 -22.71 -5.16
CA ARG A 139 -4.82 -21.72 -4.55
C ARG A 139 -4.12 -21.04 -3.38
N MET A 140 -4.06 -19.72 -3.44
CA MET A 140 -3.70 -18.86 -2.33
C MET A 140 -4.97 -18.36 -1.63
N LYS A 141 -4.99 -18.47 -0.30
CA LYS A 141 -6.02 -17.88 0.56
C LYS A 141 -5.42 -16.70 1.31
N VAL A 142 -6.13 -15.58 1.35
CA VAL A 142 -5.75 -14.42 2.17
C VAL A 142 -6.67 -14.40 3.37
N GLU A 143 -6.14 -14.30 4.59
CA GLU A 143 -6.94 -14.21 5.81
C GLU A 143 -6.45 -13.05 6.68
N PRO A 144 -7.36 -12.25 7.26
CA PRO A 144 -6.97 -11.19 8.20
C PRO A 144 -6.40 -11.77 9.49
N LYS A 145 -5.41 -11.08 10.05
CA LYS A 145 -4.84 -11.36 11.36
C LYS A 145 -5.34 -10.31 12.35
N GLY A 146 -6.58 -10.48 12.81
CA GLY A 146 -7.23 -9.56 13.74
C GLY A 146 -8.10 -8.53 13.01
N TYR A 147 -8.05 -7.29 13.49
CA TYR A 147 -8.89 -6.19 13.01
C TYR A 147 -8.07 -5.17 12.22
N ALA A 148 -8.72 -4.52 11.26
CA ALA A 148 -8.21 -3.34 10.59
C ALA A 148 -8.07 -2.16 11.56
N ASP A 149 -7.03 -1.35 11.38
CA ASP A 149 -6.85 -0.05 12.01
C ASP A 149 -6.97 1.06 10.95
N ALA A 150 -7.42 2.25 11.35
CA ALA A 150 -7.54 3.38 10.45
C ALA A 150 -7.24 4.72 11.12
N VAL A 151 -6.55 5.59 10.38
CA VAL A 151 -6.20 6.94 10.81
C VAL A 151 -6.67 7.94 9.75
N PHE A 152 -7.34 9.01 10.19
CA PHE A 152 -7.65 10.15 9.34
C PHE A 152 -6.49 11.14 9.34
N ILE A 153 -6.01 11.49 8.15
CA ILE A 153 -4.92 12.41 7.90
C ILE A 153 -5.50 13.64 7.18
N SER A 154 -5.22 14.82 7.70
CA SER A 154 -5.50 16.10 7.06
C SER A 154 -4.19 16.62 6.47
N GLU A 155 -4.11 16.76 5.16
CA GLU A 155 -2.93 17.24 4.44
C GLU A 155 -3.22 18.53 3.68
N PHE A 156 -2.24 19.45 3.69
CA PHE A 156 -2.25 20.67 2.92
C PHE A 156 -1.08 20.63 1.93
N THR A 157 -1.37 20.76 0.65
CA THR A 157 -0.35 20.77 -0.41
C THR A 157 -0.55 21.98 -1.33
N ASP A 158 0.52 22.42 -1.98
CA ASP A 158 0.44 23.50 -2.97
C ASP A 158 -0.30 22.99 -4.22
N ALA A 159 -1.32 23.74 -4.67
CA ALA A 159 -2.11 23.44 -5.87
C ALA A 159 -1.91 24.48 -6.98
N GLY A 160 -1.06 25.48 -6.76
CA GLY A 160 -0.78 26.54 -7.72
C GLY A 160 -0.71 27.90 -7.06
N LEU A 161 -0.61 28.95 -7.87
CA LEU A 161 -0.46 30.31 -7.37
C LEU A 161 -1.62 30.69 -6.45
N ASN A 162 -1.31 30.81 -5.16
CA ASN A 162 -2.25 31.15 -4.09
C ASN A 162 -3.40 30.14 -4.00
N GLN A 163 -3.10 28.87 -4.24
CA GLN A 163 -4.05 27.77 -4.10
C GLN A 163 -3.44 26.71 -3.18
N THR A 164 -4.17 26.37 -2.13
CA THR A 164 -3.78 25.28 -1.23
C THR A 164 -4.81 24.17 -1.35
N LEU A 165 -4.36 22.98 -1.73
CA LEU A 165 -5.18 21.77 -1.74
C LEU A 165 -5.23 21.20 -0.33
N HIS A 166 -6.44 21.10 0.23
CA HIS A 166 -6.66 20.42 1.50
C HIS A 166 -7.35 19.08 1.24
N ARG A 167 -6.73 17.98 1.70
CA ARG A 167 -7.30 16.63 1.61
C ARG A 167 -7.49 15.99 2.97
N MET A 168 -8.57 15.24 3.07
CA MET A 168 -8.89 14.33 4.16
C MET A 168 -8.72 12.91 3.65
N ILE A 169 -7.68 12.23 4.11
CA ILE A 169 -7.33 10.87 3.71
C ILE A 169 -7.59 9.93 4.87
N MET A 170 -8.27 8.82 4.64
CA MET A 170 -8.30 7.70 5.58
C MET A 170 -7.23 6.71 5.18
N ARG A 171 -6.21 6.56 6.03
CA ARG A 171 -5.20 5.52 5.90
C ARG A 171 -5.64 4.31 6.71
N THR A 172 -5.87 3.20 6.04
CA THR A 172 -6.26 1.93 6.67
C THR A 172 -5.08 0.98 6.63
N THR A 173 -4.83 0.27 7.73
CA THR A 173 -3.80 -0.77 7.85
C THR A 173 -4.43 -2.08 8.33
N VAL A 174 -4.11 -3.17 7.65
CA VAL A 174 -4.59 -4.53 7.96
C VAL A 174 -3.43 -5.50 7.87
N SER A 175 -3.18 -6.24 8.95
CA SER A 175 -2.28 -7.40 8.90
C SER A 175 -3.02 -8.59 8.30
N VAL A 176 -2.48 -9.19 7.25
CA VAL A 176 -3.05 -10.37 6.60
C VAL A 176 -2.03 -11.50 6.48
N THR A 177 -2.52 -12.73 6.39
CA THR A 177 -1.71 -13.92 6.14
C THR A 177 -2.18 -14.57 4.84
N ALA A 178 -1.27 -14.67 3.87
CA ALA A 178 -1.45 -15.49 2.69
C ALA A 178 -1.03 -16.93 2.99
N PHE A 179 -1.95 -17.86 2.76
CA PHE A 179 -1.73 -19.29 2.83
C PHE A 179 -1.68 -19.88 1.44
N ILE A 180 -0.60 -20.60 1.16
CA ILE A 180 -0.42 -21.41 -0.03
C ILE A 180 0.14 -22.78 0.43
N PRO A 181 -0.08 -23.90 -0.28
CA PRO A 181 0.51 -25.17 0.11
C PRO A 181 1.98 -25.07 0.48
N MET A 182 2.33 -25.55 1.67
CA MET A 182 3.67 -25.52 2.29
C MET A 182 4.20 -24.16 2.74
N TYR A 183 3.52 -23.03 2.50
CA TYR A 183 3.99 -21.70 2.92
C TYR A 183 2.87 -20.83 3.50
N SER A 184 3.25 -20.02 4.49
CA SER A 184 2.42 -18.93 5.00
C SER A 184 3.25 -17.66 5.00
N VAL A 185 2.69 -16.59 4.46
CA VAL A 185 3.36 -15.29 4.35
C VAL A 185 2.48 -14.26 5.05
N GLN A 186 3.01 -13.64 6.10
CA GLN A 186 2.32 -12.54 6.79
C GLN A 186 2.80 -11.22 6.20
N THR A 187 1.86 -10.31 5.89
CA THR A 187 2.16 -8.97 5.40
C THR A 187 1.20 -7.95 5.99
N ASP A 188 1.72 -6.75 6.26
CA ASP A 188 0.89 -5.61 6.59
C ASP A 188 0.52 -4.87 5.30
N VAL A 189 -0.77 -4.70 5.07
CA VAL A 189 -1.34 -4.01 3.92
C VAL A 189 -1.83 -2.66 4.40
N SER A 190 -1.37 -1.58 3.76
CA SER A 190 -1.89 -0.24 4.00
C SER A 190 -2.44 0.35 2.71
N GLY A 191 -3.56 1.03 2.80
CA GLY A 191 -4.21 1.75 1.70
C GLY A 191 -4.64 3.15 2.15
N ASP A 192 -4.44 4.12 1.26
CA ASP A 192 -4.84 5.51 1.47
C ASP A 192 -6.07 5.81 0.62
N PHE A 193 -7.15 6.24 1.26
CA PHE A 193 -8.44 6.49 0.64
C PHE A 193 -8.80 7.96 0.77
N LEU A 194 -9.05 8.63 -0.36
CA LEU A 194 -9.45 10.03 -0.38
C LEU A 194 -10.93 10.16 0.01
N ILE A 195 -11.20 10.75 1.17
CA ILE A 195 -12.57 10.91 1.68
C ILE A 195 -13.16 12.25 1.24
N ALA A 196 -12.36 13.32 1.33
CA ALA A 196 -12.78 14.64 0.90
C ALA A 196 -11.59 15.50 0.49
N GLU A 197 -11.83 16.42 -0.43
CA GLU A 197 -10.82 17.34 -0.94
C GLU A 197 -11.45 18.71 -1.24
N THR A 198 -10.69 19.79 -1.05
CA THR A 198 -11.03 21.11 -1.57
C THR A 198 -9.79 21.91 -1.96
N VAL A 199 -9.96 22.86 -2.87
CA VAL A 199 -8.96 23.88 -3.17
C VAL A 199 -9.32 25.16 -2.43
N ILE A 200 -8.42 25.61 -1.58
CA ILE A 200 -8.51 26.87 -0.85
C ILE A 200 -7.80 27.93 -1.67
N VAL A 201 -8.56 28.91 -2.17
CA VAL A 201 -8.01 30.01 -2.96
C VAL A 201 -7.69 31.19 -2.02
N GLY A 202 -6.42 31.57 -2.01
CA GLY A 202 -5.90 32.79 -1.39
C GLY A 202 -5.78 33.93 -2.40
N ASN A 203 -5.44 35.12 -1.91
CA ASN A 203 -5.22 36.27 -2.79
C ASN A 203 -3.93 36.11 -3.59
N VAL A 204 -3.98 36.45 -4.87
CA VAL A 204 -2.76 36.68 -5.65
C VAL A 204 -2.16 38.02 -5.23
N PRO A 205 -0.91 38.09 -4.74
CA PRO A 205 -0.29 39.37 -4.44
C PRO A 205 -0.22 40.22 -5.70
N GLU A 206 -0.44 41.54 -5.57
CA GLU A 206 -0.42 42.48 -6.71
C GLU A 206 0.92 42.52 -7.45
N SER A 207 1.99 42.04 -6.80
CA SER A 207 3.27 41.73 -7.44
C SER A 207 3.72 40.33 -7.04
N PHE A 208 3.93 39.48 -8.05
CA PHE A 208 4.50 38.15 -7.90
C PHE A 208 5.69 38.03 -8.86
N THR A 209 6.89 37.82 -8.31
CA THR A 209 8.09 37.54 -9.09
C THR A 209 8.65 36.20 -8.63
N HIS A 210 8.56 35.19 -9.50
CA HIS A 210 9.15 33.87 -9.26
C HIS A 210 10.42 33.75 -10.09
N VAL A 211 11.58 33.81 -9.43
CA VAL A 211 12.89 33.72 -10.07
C VAL A 211 13.38 32.28 -9.99
N VAL A 212 13.49 31.62 -11.13
CA VAL A 212 14.17 30.32 -11.24
C VAL A 212 15.51 30.57 -11.91
N SER A 213 16.59 30.40 -11.14
CA SER A 213 17.98 30.52 -11.59
C SER A 213 18.80 29.39 -10.98
N GLU A 214 19.76 28.84 -11.73
CA GLU A 214 20.75 27.89 -11.19
C GLU A 214 21.82 28.58 -10.33
N ASP A 215 21.89 29.91 -10.43
CA ASP A 215 22.85 30.76 -9.72
C ASP A 215 22.22 31.33 -8.45
N LYS A 216 22.69 30.85 -7.28
CA LYS A 216 22.18 31.22 -5.95
C LYS A 216 22.41 32.69 -5.61
N ASP A 217 23.51 33.27 -6.09
CA ASP A 217 23.89 34.64 -5.73
C ASP A 217 22.89 35.66 -6.31
N ILE A 218 22.28 35.34 -7.46
CA ILE A 218 21.24 36.16 -8.10
C ILE A 218 19.90 36.03 -7.34
N VAL A 219 19.59 34.84 -6.85
CA VAL A 219 18.35 34.59 -6.08
C VAL A 219 18.40 35.31 -4.73
N ASP A 220 19.55 35.30 -4.06
CA ASP A 220 19.73 35.99 -2.79
C ASP A 220 19.71 37.52 -2.97
N ALA A 221 20.33 38.05 -4.04
CA ALA A 221 20.31 39.49 -4.34
C ALA A 221 18.92 40.03 -4.74
N ILE A 222 18.03 39.20 -5.30
CA ILE A 222 16.66 39.61 -5.66
C ILE A 222 15.71 39.53 -4.45
N ASN A 223 16.01 38.67 -3.47
CA ASN A 223 15.18 38.51 -2.27
C ASN A 223 15.52 39.51 -1.15
N ASP A 224 16.65 40.21 -1.23
CA ASP A 224 17.04 41.26 -0.27
C ASP A 224 16.33 42.59 -0.62
N PHE A 225 15.05 42.68 -0.25
CA PHE A 225 14.35 43.95 -0.28
C PHE A 225 14.80 44.74 0.96
N GLU A 226 15.75 45.66 0.78
CA GLU A 226 16.17 46.66 1.76
C GLU A 226 14.96 47.42 2.34
N ALA A 227 14.32 46.85 3.35
CA ALA A 227 13.27 47.51 4.10
C ALA A 227 13.94 48.59 4.96
N GLU A 228 13.83 49.84 4.53
CA GLU A 228 14.28 50.98 5.32
C GLU A 228 13.64 50.93 6.72
N PRO A 229 14.42 51.11 7.80
CA PRO A 229 13.86 51.16 9.14
C PRO A 229 13.02 52.43 9.27
N TYR A 230 11.76 52.27 9.67
CA TYR A 230 10.89 53.39 10.03
C TYR A 230 11.55 54.22 11.15
N GLU A 231 11.84 55.50 10.88
CA GLU A 231 12.16 56.52 11.90
C GLU A 231 10.90 56.98 12.67
#